data_AF-Q7N919-F1
#
_entry.id   AF-Q7N919-F1
#
_cell.length_a   1.000
_cell.length_b   1.000
_cell.length_c   1.000
_cell.angle_alpha   90.00
_cell.angle_beta   90.00
_cell.angle_gamma   90.00
#
_symmetry.space_group_name_H-M   'P 1'
#
loop_
_entity.id
_entity.type
_entity.pdbx_description
1 polymer ?
#
loop_
_entity_poly.entity_id
_entity_poly.type
_entity_poly.pdbx_seq_one_letter_code
_entity_poly.pdbx_strand_id
1 'polypeptide(L)'
;MMNDMYLLAKKMELLDWGMIFLGAKGNPVGRLSAPNISEFACNELTKLDLSDSILVEVSEAAFCTEINREVIDSLEVICDKKNINIQLSERKWRYVALYILLLNELPDDYVYGLLKLNEFWNLWGDSVDSPNIVQGVGNNLSPTEYYSEENYHLLIEKHRNWLDREIKQLQ
;
A
#
# COMPACT_ATOMS: atom_id res chain seq x y z
N MET A 1 -8.47 1.91 8.89
CA MET A 1 -7.83 1.50 7.63
C MET A 1 -6.37 1.92 7.53
N MET A 2 -6.01 3.20 7.37
CA MET A 2 -4.59 3.57 7.15
C MET A 2 -3.64 3.15 8.29
N ASN A 3 -4.08 3.27 9.55
CA ASN A 3 -3.29 2.80 10.69
C ASN A 3 -3.13 1.27 10.68
N ASP A 4 -4.19 0.53 10.34
CA ASP A 4 -4.16 -0.93 10.25
C ASP A 4 -3.21 -1.39 9.14
N MET A 5 -3.22 -0.68 8.01
CA MET A 5 -2.27 -0.90 6.92
C MET A 5 -0.83 -0.67 7.39
N TYR A 6 -0.54 0.42 8.09
CA TYR A 6 0.80 0.69 8.62
C TYR A 6 1.26 -0.41 9.58
N LEU A 7 0.41 -0.82 10.53
CA LEU A 7 0.73 -1.88 11.49
C LEU A 7 0.95 -3.23 10.81
N LEU A 8 0.16 -3.55 9.80
CA LEU A 8 0.32 -4.77 9.02
C LEU A 8 1.62 -4.75 8.20
N ALA A 9 1.90 -3.64 7.51
CA ALA A 9 3.15 -3.45 6.76
C ALA A 9 4.38 -3.58 7.67
N LYS A 10 4.31 -3.02 8.88
CA LYS A 10 5.36 -3.16 9.90
C LYS A 10 5.55 -4.61 10.31
N LYS A 11 4.46 -5.33 10.59
CA LYS A 11 4.49 -6.75 10.97
C LYS A 11 5.05 -7.64 9.85
N MET A 12 4.82 -7.27 8.60
CA MET A 12 5.31 -7.96 7.41
C MET A 12 6.73 -7.52 7.00
N GLU A 13 7.36 -6.60 7.74
CA GLU A 13 8.69 -6.05 7.44
C GLU A 13 8.78 -5.40 6.05
N LEU A 14 7.67 -4.83 5.56
CA LEU A 14 7.62 -4.20 4.24
C LEU A 14 7.99 -2.72 4.27
N LEU A 15 7.90 -2.07 5.43
CA LEU A 15 8.11 -0.63 5.56
C LEU A 15 9.47 -0.19 5.04
N ASP A 16 9.46 0.81 4.17
CA ASP A 16 10.63 1.53 3.69
C ASP A 16 10.34 3.04 3.64
N TRP A 17 11.38 3.83 3.39
CA TRP A 17 11.26 5.29 3.29
C TRP A 17 10.26 5.74 2.23
N GLY A 18 10.11 4.99 1.13
CA GLY A 18 9.14 5.29 0.08
C GLY A 18 7.71 5.09 0.55
N MET A 19 7.43 4.05 1.34
CA MET A 19 6.13 3.84 1.95
C MET A 19 5.79 4.96 2.92
N ILE A 20 6.76 5.43 3.72
CA ILE A 20 6.58 6.55 4.63
C ILE A 20 6.30 7.84 3.86
N PHE A 21 7.08 8.14 2.82
CA PHE A 21 6.89 9.30 1.95
C PHE A 21 5.51 9.32 1.29
N LEU A 22 5.12 8.22 0.64
CA LEU A 22 3.80 8.08 0.01
C LEU A 22 2.68 8.16 1.05
N GLY A 23 2.87 7.54 2.22
CA GLY A 23 1.92 7.60 3.33
C GLY A 23 1.74 9.02 3.88
N ALA A 24 2.81 9.83 3.92
CA ALA A 24 2.76 11.23 4.33
C ALA A 24 2.00 12.11 3.32
N LYS A 25 2.27 11.94 2.02
CA LYS A 25 1.53 12.62 0.93
C LYS A 25 0.05 12.21 0.92
N GLY A 26 -0.20 10.96 1.24
CA GLY A 26 -1.51 10.33 1.28
C GLY A 26 -1.71 9.36 0.13
N ASN A 27 -2.54 8.37 0.38
CA ASN A 27 -2.99 7.36 -0.56
C ASN A 27 -4.54 7.35 -0.61
N PRO A 28 -5.18 6.50 -1.42
CA PRO A 28 -6.64 6.48 -1.57
C PRO A 28 -7.43 6.30 -0.26
N VAL A 29 -6.81 5.78 0.80
CA VAL A 29 -7.48 5.51 2.09
C VAL A 29 -7.09 6.48 3.21
N GLY A 30 -6.25 7.48 2.92
CA GLY A 30 -5.87 8.54 3.83
C GLY A 30 -4.36 8.78 3.94
N ARG A 31 -3.95 9.42 5.03
CA ARG A 31 -2.55 9.75 5.34
C ARG A 31 -2.07 9.00 6.58
N LEU A 32 -0.77 8.70 6.62
CA LEU A 32 -0.13 8.32 7.88
C LEU A 32 -0.28 9.45 8.90
N SER A 33 -0.23 9.09 10.17
CA SER A 33 -0.14 10.05 11.26
C SER A 33 1.32 10.47 11.47
N ALA A 34 1.55 11.69 11.97
CA ALA A 34 2.90 12.13 12.35
C ALA A 34 3.56 11.18 13.36
N PRO A 35 2.86 10.65 14.39
CA PRO A 35 3.44 9.63 15.28
C PRO A 35 3.97 8.39 14.55
N ASN A 36 3.29 7.89 13.51
CA ASN A 36 3.77 6.71 12.78
C ASN A 36 5.05 7.04 11.97
N ILE A 37 5.13 8.23 11.37
CA ILE A 37 6.31 8.70 10.65
C ILE A 37 7.49 8.90 11.62
N SER A 38 7.24 9.60 12.72
CA SER A 38 8.22 9.86 13.79
C SER A 38 8.75 8.56 14.40
N GLU A 39 7.89 7.59 14.69
CA GLU A 39 8.30 6.28 15.22
C GLU A 39 9.25 5.56 14.26
N PHE A 40 8.87 5.47 12.97
CA PHE A 40 9.72 4.85 11.96
C PHE A 40 11.06 5.55 11.82
N ALA A 41 11.05 6.89 11.70
CA ALA A 41 12.26 7.68 11.51
C ALA A 41 13.17 7.66 12.74
N CYS A 42 12.62 7.64 13.97
CA CYS A 42 13.40 7.44 15.19
C CYS A 42 14.17 6.11 15.16
N ASN A 43 13.50 5.02 14.76
CA ASN A 43 14.16 3.71 14.66
C ASN A 43 15.27 3.71 13.61
N GLU A 44 15.06 4.38 12.47
CA GLU A 44 16.09 4.51 11.44
C GLU A 44 17.25 5.42 11.88
N LEU A 45 16.97 6.49 12.62
CA LEU A 45 17.97 7.42 13.14
C LEU A 45 19.00 6.71 14.02
N THR A 46 18.58 5.73 14.83
CA THR A 46 19.50 4.92 15.67
C THR A 46 20.53 4.11 14.87
N LYS A 47 20.31 3.94 13.57
CA LYS A 47 21.18 3.17 12.67
C LYS A 47 22.15 4.06 11.89
N LEU A 48 22.00 5.39 11.95
CA LEU A 48 22.82 6.34 11.21
C LEU A 48 24.05 6.77 11.99
N ASP A 49 25.12 7.03 11.25
CA ASP A 49 26.30 7.72 11.77
C ASP A 49 26.11 9.24 11.72
N LEU A 50 26.80 9.98 12.59
CA LEU A 50 26.73 11.45 12.61
C LEU A 50 27.26 12.09 11.32
N SER A 51 28.04 11.37 10.53
CA SER A 51 28.54 11.80 9.23
C SER A 51 27.60 11.49 8.06
N ASP A 52 26.47 10.81 8.31
CA ASP A 52 25.55 10.45 7.24
C ASP A 52 24.88 11.69 6.61
N SER A 53 24.92 11.74 5.28
CA SER A 53 24.38 12.84 4.49
C SER A 53 22.87 13.03 4.61
N ILE A 54 22.12 12.04 5.12
CA ILE A 54 20.66 12.13 5.36
C ILE A 54 20.30 12.42 6.82
N LEU A 55 21.28 12.62 7.71
CA LEU A 55 21.04 12.73 9.15
C LEU A 55 20.05 13.84 9.50
N VAL A 56 20.15 14.99 8.81
CA VAL A 56 19.29 16.15 9.03
C VAL A 56 17.85 15.82 8.66
N GLU A 57 17.64 15.27 7.47
CA GLU A 57 16.31 14.94 6.95
C GLU A 57 15.64 13.84 7.78
N VAL A 58 16.40 12.83 8.22
CA VAL A 58 15.88 11.77 9.09
C VAL A 58 15.54 12.33 10.48
N SER A 59 16.32 13.28 11.00
CA SER A 59 16.01 13.95 12.26
C SER A 59 14.73 14.77 12.17
N GLU A 60 14.53 15.50 11.08
CA GLU A 60 13.30 16.26 10.81
C GLU A 60 12.07 15.32 10.84
N ALA A 61 12.15 14.19 10.14
CA ALA A 61 11.08 13.19 10.15
C ALA A 61 10.89 12.55 11.55
N ALA A 62 11.98 12.29 12.29
CA ALA A 62 11.94 11.68 13.62
C ALA A 62 11.27 12.57 14.67
N PHE A 63 11.43 13.89 14.59
CA PHE A 63 10.86 14.84 15.55
C PHE A 63 9.56 15.50 15.05
N CYS A 64 8.99 15.04 13.94
CA CYS A 64 7.76 15.61 13.41
C CYS A 64 6.56 15.38 14.36
N THR A 65 5.82 16.44 14.64
CA THR A 65 4.56 16.40 15.42
C THR A 65 3.33 16.61 14.52
N GLU A 66 3.55 17.15 13.32
CA GLU A 66 2.57 17.33 12.27
C GLU A 66 3.20 17.08 10.89
N ILE A 67 2.38 16.74 9.89
CA ILE A 67 2.85 16.51 8.52
C ILE A 67 2.71 17.82 7.75
N ASN A 68 3.79 18.59 7.71
CA ASN A 68 3.90 19.82 6.94
C ASN A 68 4.74 19.60 5.66
N ARG A 69 4.97 20.68 4.92
CA ARG A 69 5.76 20.62 3.68
C ARG A 69 7.22 20.24 3.92
N GLU A 70 7.83 20.74 4.98
CA GLU A 70 9.26 20.49 5.29
C GLU A 70 9.52 19.02 5.59
N VAL A 71 8.59 18.35 6.29
CA VAL A 71 8.64 16.90 6.52
C VAL A 71 8.51 16.13 5.21
N ILE A 72 7.59 16.52 4.32
CA ILE A 72 7.42 15.86 3.01
C ILE A 72 8.67 16.04 2.14
N ASP A 73 9.21 17.26 2.07
CA ASP A 73 10.41 17.58 1.30
C ASP A 73 11.63 16.81 1.86
N SER A 74 11.74 16.66 3.19
CA SER A 74 12.77 15.83 3.83
C SER A 74 12.64 14.35 3.49
N LEU A 75 11.41 13.80 3.51
CA LEU A 75 11.15 12.42 3.12
C LEU A 75 11.48 12.15 1.64
N GLU A 76 11.22 13.12 0.76
CA GLU A 76 11.60 13.05 -0.66
C GLU A 76 13.12 13.00 -0.82
N VAL A 77 13.85 13.89 -0.14
CA VAL A 77 15.32 13.90 -0.16
C VAL A 77 15.92 12.59 0.37
N ILE A 78 15.34 12.01 1.42
CA ILE A 78 15.76 10.68 1.91
C ILE A 78 15.56 9.62 0.83
N CYS A 79 14.40 9.62 0.17
CA CYS A 79 14.12 8.67 -0.90
C CYS A 79 15.11 8.80 -2.05
N ASP A 80 15.43 10.03 -2.46
CA ASP A 80 16.39 10.30 -3.53
C ASP A 80 17.80 9.86 -3.16
N LYS A 81 18.30 10.26 -1.97
CA LYS A 81 19.65 9.93 -1.50
C LYS A 81 19.84 8.43 -1.27
N LYS A 82 18.80 7.72 -0.82
CA LYS A 82 18.83 6.26 -0.64
C LYS A 82 18.43 5.48 -1.90
N ASN A 83 18.14 6.18 -3.00
CA ASN A 83 17.70 5.60 -4.27
C ASN A 83 16.52 4.62 -4.10
N ILE A 84 15.51 5.05 -3.34
CA ILE A 84 14.34 4.23 -3.05
C ILE A 84 13.48 4.07 -4.30
N ASN A 85 13.07 2.84 -4.57
CA ASN A 85 12.15 2.54 -5.65
C ASN A 85 10.71 2.87 -5.23
N ILE A 86 10.25 4.08 -5.56
CA ILE A 86 8.91 4.55 -5.23
C ILE A 86 7.82 3.66 -5.82
N GLN A 87 7.99 3.14 -7.04
CA GLN A 87 7.01 2.23 -7.64
C GLN A 87 6.88 0.92 -6.85
N LEU A 88 7.97 0.42 -6.26
CA LEU A 88 7.92 -0.74 -5.37
C LEU A 88 7.17 -0.42 -4.09
N SER A 89 7.40 0.75 -3.49
CA SER A 89 6.68 1.20 -2.30
C SER A 89 5.17 1.40 -2.54
N GLU A 90 4.77 1.87 -3.73
CA GLU A 90 3.36 1.91 -4.14
C GLU A 90 2.74 0.51 -4.19
N ARG A 91 3.46 -0.45 -4.77
CA ARG A 91 3.03 -1.86 -4.81
C ARG A 91 2.89 -2.45 -3.41
N LYS A 92 3.79 -2.14 -2.48
CA LYS A 92 3.69 -2.54 -1.08
C LYS A 92 2.42 -1.99 -0.42
N TRP A 93 2.09 -0.72 -0.62
CA TRP A 93 0.84 -0.17 -0.10
C TRP A 93 -0.40 -0.86 -0.69
N ARG A 94 -0.41 -1.10 -2.00
CA ARG A 94 -1.49 -1.81 -2.68
C ARG A 94 -1.65 -3.24 -2.15
N TYR A 95 -0.55 -3.97 -1.98
CA TYR A 95 -0.53 -5.31 -1.43
C TYR A 95 -1.19 -5.35 -0.04
N VAL A 96 -0.77 -4.46 0.86
CA VAL A 96 -1.29 -4.38 2.22
C VAL A 96 -2.78 -4.01 2.24
N ALA A 97 -3.19 -3.07 1.37
CA ALA A 97 -4.58 -2.67 1.25
C ALA A 97 -5.47 -3.83 0.76
N LEU A 98 -5.04 -4.54 -0.29
CA LEU A 98 -5.77 -5.69 -0.81
C LEU A 98 -5.83 -6.83 0.22
N TYR A 99 -4.73 -7.09 0.92
CA TYR A 99 -4.70 -8.12 1.96
C TYR A 99 -5.73 -7.85 3.07
N ILE A 100 -5.85 -6.60 3.53
CA ILE A 100 -6.87 -6.21 4.51
C ILE A 100 -8.27 -6.37 3.95
N LEU A 101 -8.50 -5.93 2.70
CA LEU A 101 -9.78 -6.07 2.03
C LEU A 101 -10.26 -7.53 2.01
N LEU A 102 -9.39 -8.46 1.57
CA LEU A 102 -9.72 -9.88 1.45
C LEU A 102 -9.90 -10.60 2.80
N LEU A 103 -9.33 -10.07 3.89
CA LEU A 103 -9.46 -10.69 5.20
C LEU A 103 -10.73 -10.25 5.94
N ASN A 104 -11.05 -8.96 5.88
CA ASN A 104 -11.97 -8.37 6.87
C ASN A 104 -13.08 -7.52 6.26
N GLU A 105 -13.02 -7.19 4.98
CA GLU A 105 -13.90 -6.16 4.43
C GLU A 105 -14.77 -6.61 3.25
N LEU A 106 -14.52 -7.80 2.70
CA LEU A 106 -15.37 -8.35 1.64
C LEU A 106 -16.71 -8.85 2.21
N PRO A 107 -17.86 -8.50 1.60
CA PRO A 107 -19.18 -9.00 1.99
C PRO A 107 -19.38 -10.46 1.57
N ASP A 108 -20.28 -11.16 2.26
CA ASP A 108 -20.73 -12.50 1.84
C ASP A 108 -21.61 -12.45 0.58
N ASP A 109 -22.32 -11.34 0.35
CA ASP A 109 -23.09 -11.13 -0.88
C ASP A 109 -22.15 -10.96 -2.07
N TYR A 110 -22.24 -11.87 -3.04
CA TYR A 110 -21.33 -11.95 -4.17
C TYR A 110 -21.40 -10.71 -5.09
N VAL A 111 -22.56 -10.08 -5.24
CA VAL A 111 -22.69 -8.88 -6.08
C VAL A 111 -21.91 -7.73 -5.44
N TYR A 112 -22.17 -7.46 -4.17
CA TYR A 112 -21.49 -6.39 -3.45
C TYR A 112 -19.99 -6.67 -3.27
N GLY A 113 -19.60 -7.94 -3.10
CA GLY A 113 -18.19 -8.30 -3.02
C GLY A 113 -17.43 -8.05 -4.32
N LEU A 114 -18.02 -8.40 -5.46
CA LEU A 114 -17.44 -8.11 -6.78
C LEU A 114 -17.36 -6.60 -7.06
N LEU A 115 -18.39 -5.84 -6.71
CA LEU A 115 -18.36 -4.38 -6.82
C LEU A 115 -17.25 -3.77 -5.97
N LYS A 116 -17.09 -4.23 -4.73
CA LYS A 116 -16.05 -3.74 -3.83
C LYS A 116 -14.63 -4.06 -4.32
N LEU A 117 -14.42 -5.22 -4.95
CA LEU A 117 -13.14 -5.52 -5.62
C LEU A 117 -12.87 -4.56 -6.78
N ASN A 118 -13.86 -4.29 -7.63
CA ASN A 118 -13.69 -3.34 -8.73
C ASN A 118 -13.40 -1.92 -8.21
N GLU A 119 -14.11 -1.47 -7.18
CA GLU A 119 -13.87 -0.18 -6.54
C GLU A 119 -12.44 -0.06 -5.98
N PHE A 120 -11.95 -1.14 -5.34
CA PHE A 120 -10.58 -1.20 -4.86
C PHE A 120 -9.57 -0.95 -5.99
N TRP A 121 -9.68 -1.68 -7.10
CA TRP A 121 -8.73 -1.56 -8.20
C TRP A 121 -8.84 -0.24 -8.95
N ASN A 122 -10.04 0.34 -9.04
CA ASN A 122 -10.23 1.69 -9.56
C ASN A 122 -9.50 2.74 -8.72
N LEU A 123 -9.46 2.59 -7.40
CA LEU A 123 -8.78 3.52 -6.48
C LEU A 123 -7.26 3.33 -6.45
N TRP A 124 -6.80 2.08 -6.41
CA TRP A 124 -5.38 1.75 -6.23
C TRP A 124 -4.61 1.58 -7.54
N GLY A 125 -5.32 1.63 -8.67
CA GLY A 125 -4.80 1.41 -10.01
C GLY A 125 -4.49 -0.05 -10.29
N ASP A 126 -4.82 -0.50 -11.50
CA ASP A 126 -4.40 -1.81 -11.99
C ASP A 126 -2.91 -1.80 -12.37
N SER A 127 -2.15 -2.71 -11.79
CA SER A 127 -0.86 -3.10 -12.36
C SER A 127 -1.09 -3.92 -13.63
N VAL A 128 -0.10 -3.96 -14.53
CA VAL A 128 -0.12 -4.82 -15.74
C VAL A 128 -0.47 -6.28 -15.41
N ASP A 129 -0.12 -6.75 -14.22
CA ASP A 129 -0.39 -8.11 -13.73
C ASP A 129 -1.48 -8.19 -12.64
N SER A 130 -2.40 -7.21 -12.58
CA SER A 130 -3.53 -7.23 -11.64
C SER A 130 -4.42 -8.47 -11.87
N PRO A 131 -4.93 -9.13 -10.80
CA PRO A 131 -5.89 -10.22 -10.91
C PRO A 131 -7.32 -9.72 -11.19
N ASN A 132 -7.52 -8.40 -11.25
CA ASN A 132 -8.82 -7.80 -11.46
C ASN A 132 -9.41 -8.19 -12.82
N ILE A 133 -10.71 -8.48 -12.83
CA ILE A 133 -11.46 -8.74 -14.06
C ILE A 133 -12.69 -7.87 -14.01
N VAL A 134 -12.82 -6.96 -14.98
CA VAL A 134 -13.98 -6.10 -15.14
C VAL A 134 -14.83 -6.63 -16.27
N GLN A 135 -16.14 -6.78 -16.04
CA GLN A 135 -17.07 -7.27 -17.05
C GLN A 135 -16.97 -6.46 -18.35
N GLY A 136 -16.81 -7.13 -19.49
CA GLY A 136 -16.78 -6.48 -20.81
C GLY A 136 -15.47 -5.77 -21.15
N VAL A 137 -14.47 -5.81 -20.26
CA VAL A 137 -13.12 -5.27 -20.51
C VAL A 137 -12.19 -6.43 -20.84
N GLY A 138 -11.91 -6.64 -22.12
CA GLY A 138 -11.05 -7.73 -22.58
C GLY A 138 -11.64 -9.13 -22.38
N ASN A 139 -12.95 -9.23 -22.10
CA ASN A 139 -13.69 -10.49 -21.95
C ASN A 139 -15.14 -10.34 -22.44
N ASN A 140 -15.81 -11.48 -22.65
CA ASN A 140 -17.20 -11.55 -23.12
C ASN A 140 -18.17 -12.02 -22.02
N LEU A 141 -17.86 -11.78 -20.74
CA LEU A 141 -18.71 -12.22 -19.63
C LEU A 141 -20.04 -11.47 -19.65
N SER A 142 -21.14 -12.22 -19.66
CA SER A 142 -22.48 -11.67 -19.45
C SER A 142 -22.67 -11.22 -17.99
N PRO A 143 -23.65 -10.35 -17.69
CA PRO A 143 -23.88 -9.90 -16.32
C PRO A 143 -24.18 -11.07 -15.38
N THR A 144 -24.91 -12.08 -15.85
CA THR A 144 -25.25 -13.28 -15.07
C THR A 144 -24.06 -14.17 -14.79
N GLU A 145 -23.08 -14.24 -15.69
CA GLU A 145 -21.83 -14.98 -15.46
C GLU A 145 -20.89 -14.21 -14.55
N TYR A 146 -20.84 -12.89 -14.67
CA TYR A 146 -19.97 -12.05 -13.85
C TYR A 146 -20.48 -11.97 -12.41
N TYR A 147 -21.75 -11.63 -12.22
CA TYR A 147 -22.39 -11.51 -10.92
C TYR A 147 -22.95 -12.86 -10.45
N SER A 148 -22.08 -13.86 -10.34
CA SER A 148 -22.40 -15.18 -9.78
C SER A 148 -21.52 -15.48 -8.56
N GLU A 149 -22.02 -16.35 -7.68
CA GLU A 149 -21.27 -16.81 -6.50
C GLU A 149 -19.99 -17.56 -6.89
N GLU A 150 -20.06 -18.40 -7.92
CA GLU A 150 -18.91 -19.14 -8.43
C GLU A 150 -17.82 -18.21 -8.94
N ASN A 151 -18.18 -17.15 -9.69
CA ASN A 151 -17.22 -16.18 -10.18
C ASN A 151 -16.63 -15.35 -9.03
N TYR A 152 -17.41 -15.04 -8.00
CA TYR A 152 -16.92 -14.34 -6.81
C TYR A 152 -15.84 -15.14 -6.08
N HIS A 153 -16.09 -16.42 -5.79
CA HIS A 153 -15.08 -17.28 -5.17
C HIS A 153 -13.83 -17.46 -6.03
N LEU A 154 -14.02 -17.65 -7.35
CA LEU A 154 -12.91 -17.73 -8.30
C LEU A 154 -12.04 -16.47 -8.29
N LEU A 155 -12.67 -15.29 -8.28
CA LEU A 155 -11.94 -14.02 -8.23
C LEU A 155 -11.21 -13.85 -6.90
N ILE A 156 -11.84 -14.17 -5.76
CA ILE A 156 -11.14 -14.16 -4.46
C ILE A 156 -9.89 -15.04 -4.51
N GLU A 157 -9.97 -16.27 -5.04
CA GLU A 157 -8.80 -17.14 -5.19
C GLU A 157 -7.73 -16.53 -6.10
N LYS A 158 -8.10 -15.91 -7.21
CA LYS A 158 -7.14 -15.22 -8.09
C LYS A 158 -6.41 -14.10 -7.36
N HIS A 159 -7.11 -13.33 -6.52
CA HIS A 159 -6.51 -12.25 -5.73
C HIS A 159 -5.59 -12.80 -4.63
N ARG A 160 -5.98 -13.89 -3.95
CA ARG A 160 -5.09 -14.59 -2.98
C ARG A 160 -3.82 -15.11 -3.65
N ASN A 161 -3.97 -15.78 -4.79
CA ASN A 161 -2.84 -16.25 -5.58
C ASN A 161 -1.95 -15.10 -6.07
N TRP A 162 -2.52 -13.95 -6.38
CA TRP A 162 -1.76 -12.75 -6.73
C TRP A 162 -0.96 -12.25 -5.53
N LEU A 163 -1.56 -12.13 -4.34
CA LEU A 163 -0.85 -11.75 -3.11
C LEU A 163 0.34 -12.68 -2.84
N ASP A 164 0.15 -14.00 -2.94
CA ASP A 164 1.21 -14.98 -2.72
C ASP A 164 2.39 -14.86 -3.69
N ARG A 165 2.15 -14.37 -4.91
CA ARG A 165 3.21 -14.08 -5.88
C ARG A 165 3.81 -12.70 -5.66
N GLU A 166 2.99 -11.72 -5.33
CA GLU A 166 3.37 -10.33 -5.19
C GLU A 166 4.35 -10.17 -4.03
N ILE A 167 4.06 -10.75 -2.86
CA ILE A 167 4.93 -10.61 -1.67
C ILE A 167 6.37 -11.07 -1.92
N LYS A 168 6.57 -12.06 -2.80
CA LYS A 168 7.91 -12.58 -3.17
C LYS A 168 8.73 -11.59 -4.00
N GLN A 169 8.08 -10.58 -4.58
CA GLN A 169 8.69 -9.53 -5.38
C GLN A 169 8.84 -8.21 -4.60
N LEU A 170 8.28 -8.14 -3.39
CA LEU A 170 8.29 -6.94 -2.54
C LEU A 170 9.39 -6.97 -1.46
N GLN A 171 10.16 -8.06 -1.38
CA GLN A 171 11.29 -8.23 -0.47
C GLN A 171 12.54 -7.53 -0.98
#